data_AF-A0A9X1SFN0-F1
#
_entry.id   AF-A0A9X1SFN0-F1
#
_cell.length_a   1.000
_cell.length_b   1.000
_cell.length_c   1.000
_cell.angle_alpha   90.00
_cell.angle_beta   90.00
_cell.angle_gamma   90.00
#
_symmetry.space_group_name_H-M   'P 1'
#
loop_
_entity.id
_entity.type
_entity.pdbx_description
1 polymer ?
#
loop_
_entity_poly.entity_id
_entity_poly.type
_entity_poly.pdbx_seq_one_letter_code
_entity_poly.pdbx_strand_id
1 'polypeptide(L)'
;MDAREVRQLVLQEIDDRWDESNSHAFNLRTALIKPTPTPMIHRLVRNGKIKDAIVDVWIVLKELPEGDGYLIFYDEDRNQFGLASKGFPEDRYPVISGYYGSFWNAFKGM
;
A
#
# COMPACT_ATOMS: atom_id res chain seq x y z
N MET A 1 -10.54 4.47 -11.92
CA MET A 1 -11.06 5.19 -10.75
C MET A 1 -10.36 6.52 -10.59
N ASP A 2 -10.91 7.42 -9.79
CA ASP A 2 -10.26 8.66 -9.34
C ASP A 2 -9.87 8.62 -7.84
N ALA A 3 -9.13 9.64 -7.41
CA ALA A 3 -8.65 9.73 -6.03
C ALA A 3 -9.78 9.84 -4.97
N ARG A 4 -10.97 10.34 -5.35
CA ARG A 4 -12.12 10.46 -4.44
C ARG A 4 -12.77 9.09 -4.26
N GLU A 5 -12.93 8.34 -5.33
CA GLU A 5 -13.46 6.96 -5.30
C GLU A 5 -12.57 6.06 -4.45
N VAL A 6 -11.25 6.07 -4.67
CA VAL A 6 -10.29 5.30 -3.85
C VAL A 6 -10.39 5.70 -2.38
N ARG A 7 -10.49 7.00 -2.10
CA ARG A 7 -10.61 7.50 -0.73
C ARG A 7 -11.88 6.98 -0.07
N GLN A 8 -13.01 6.95 -0.78
CA GLN A 8 -14.25 6.41 -0.25
C GLN A 8 -14.15 4.92 0.08
N LEU A 9 -13.49 4.11 -0.76
CA LEU A 9 -13.23 2.70 -0.46
C LEU A 9 -12.43 2.52 0.84
N VAL A 10 -11.36 3.30 1.01
CA VAL A 10 -10.54 3.26 2.23
C VAL A 10 -11.36 3.66 3.45
N LEU A 11 -12.18 4.71 3.36
CA LEU A 11 -13.02 5.15 4.47
C LEU A 11 -14.09 4.12 4.84
N GLN A 12 -14.66 3.42 3.86
CA GLN A 12 -15.59 2.31 4.09
C GLN A 12 -14.91 1.13 4.78
N GLU A 13 -13.68 0.80 4.40
CA GLU A 13 -12.89 -0.25 5.06
C GLU A 13 -12.50 0.14 6.49
N ILE A 14 -12.28 1.42 6.80
CA ILE A 14 -11.97 1.85 8.16
C ILE A 14 -13.22 1.85 9.03
N ASP A 15 -14.33 2.34 8.49
CA ASP A 15 -15.60 2.50 9.17
C ASP A 15 -15.45 3.32 10.48
N ASP A 16 -15.73 2.72 11.64
CA ASP A 16 -15.62 3.33 12.97
C ASP A 16 -14.28 3.03 13.68
N ARG A 17 -13.40 2.23 13.07
CA ARG A 17 -12.19 1.67 13.70
C ARG A 17 -10.96 2.59 13.66
N TRP A 18 -11.19 3.89 13.80
CA TRP A 18 -10.14 4.91 13.66
C TRP A 18 -9.08 4.90 14.75
N ASP A 19 -9.43 4.39 15.92
CA ASP A 19 -8.58 4.42 17.11
C ASP A 19 -7.83 3.11 17.34
N GLU A 20 -7.97 2.16 16.41
CA GLU A 20 -7.16 0.93 16.43
C GLU A 20 -5.74 1.19 15.94
N SER A 21 -4.80 0.45 16.53
CA SER A 21 -3.40 0.42 16.13
C SER A 21 -3.02 -0.90 15.44
N ASN A 22 -1.85 -0.91 14.82
CA ASN A 22 -1.14 -2.12 14.44
C ASN A 22 0.12 -2.31 15.32
N SER A 23 0.96 -3.30 15.00
CA SER A 23 2.24 -3.58 15.68
C SER A 23 3.17 -2.38 15.74
N HIS A 24 3.05 -1.45 14.79
CA HIS A 24 3.90 -0.28 14.64
C HIS A 24 3.38 0.94 15.42
N ALA A 25 2.20 0.84 16.05
CA ALA A 25 1.62 1.83 16.96
C ALA A 25 1.52 3.27 16.40
N PHE A 26 1.38 3.43 15.09
CA PHE A 26 1.21 4.74 14.45
C PHE A 26 -0.27 5.15 14.37
N ASN A 27 -0.51 6.46 14.21
CA ASN A 27 -1.86 7.01 14.15
C ASN A 27 -2.42 6.96 12.72
N LEU A 28 -3.49 6.18 12.53
CA LEU A 28 -4.17 6.00 11.24
C LEU A 28 -4.63 7.33 10.62
N ARG A 29 -5.14 8.27 11.43
CA ARG A 29 -5.66 9.56 10.95
C ARG A 29 -4.57 10.42 10.35
N THR A 30 -3.34 10.34 10.86
CA THR A 30 -2.21 11.10 10.34
C THR A 30 -1.48 10.40 9.20
N ALA A 31 -1.60 9.08 9.10
CA ALA A 31 -0.91 8.27 8.10
C ALA A 31 -1.67 8.14 6.78
N LEU A 32 -3.00 8.27 6.81
CA LEU A 32 -3.78 8.34 5.58
C LEU A 32 -3.41 9.58 4.78
N ILE A 33 -3.10 9.36 3.51
CA ILE A 33 -2.80 10.44 2.57
C ILE A 33 -3.94 10.59 1.56
N LYS A 34 -3.87 11.65 0.75
CA LYS A 34 -4.67 11.72 -0.47
C LYS A 34 -4.22 10.58 -1.41
N PRO A 35 -5.15 9.73 -1.91
CA PRO A 35 -4.80 8.71 -2.87
C PRO A 35 -4.01 9.30 -4.04
N THR A 36 -2.85 8.73 -4.29
CA THR A 36 -1.90 9.23 -5.31
C THR A 36 -1.54 8.08 -6.24
N PRO A 37 -1.74 8.22 -7.57
CA PRO A 37 -1.29 7.22 -8.53
C PRO A 37 0.23 7.10 -8.44
N THR A 38 0.75 5.88 -8.36
CA THR A 38 2.18 5.64 -8.23
C THR A 38 2.55 4.32 -8.89
N PRO A 39 3.52 4.31 -9.81
CA PRO A 39 4.07 3.05 -10.32
C PRO A 39 4.80 2.30 -9.21
N MET A 40 4.62 0.99 -9.14
CA MET A 40 5.32 0.09 -8.23
C MET A 40 5.89 -1.12 -8.96
N ILE A 41 6.99 -1.65 -8.42
CA ILE A 41 7.58 -2.90 -8.87
C ILE A 41 6.82 -4.07 -8.25
N HIS A 42 6.19 -4.87 -9.10
CA HIS A 42 5.71 -6.19 -8.75
C HIS A 42 6.79 -7.22 -9.10
N ARG A 43 7.61 -7.57 -8.11
CA ARG A 43 8.72 -8.51 -8.24
C ARG A 43 8.23 -9.95 -8.11
N LEU A 44 8.45 -10.74 -9.16
CA LEU A 44 8.07 -12.15 -9.23
C LEU A 44 9.32 -13.03 -9.29
N VAL A 45 9.38 -14.03 -8.41
CA VAL A 45 10.42 -15.07 -8.46
C VAL A 45 9.80 -16.32 -9.10
N ARG A 46 10.33 -16.74 -10.24
CA ARG A 46 9.92 -17.99 -10.92
C ARG A 46 11.15 -18.79 -11.31
N ASN A 47 11.21 -20.04 -10.86
CA ASN A 47 12.33 -20.97 -11.14
C ASN A 47 13.71 -20.35 -10.83
N GLY A 48 13.83 -19.66 -9.68
CA GLY A 48 15.06 -18.99 -9.25
C GLY A 48 15.42 -17.72 -10.02
N LYS A 49 14.58 -17.27 -10.95
CA LYS A 49 14.78 -16.02 -11.70
C LYS A 49 13.85 -14.94 -11.19
N ILE A 50 14.40 -13.74 -11.02
CA ILE A 50 13.64 -12.53 -10.71
C ILE A 50 13.13 -11.93 -12.02
N LYS A 51 11.85 -11.58 -12.04
CA LYS A 51 11.23 -10.78 -13.09
C LYS A 51 10.40 -9.68 -12.45
N ASP A 52 10.69 -8.45 -12.83
CA ASP A 52 9.92 -7.29 -12.39
C ASP A 52 8.89 -6.92 -13.45
N ALA A 53 7.71 -6.53 -12.97
CA ALA A 53 6.71 -5.81 -13.75
C ALA A 53 6.42 -4.48 -13.05
N ILE A 54 6.12 -3.44 -13.84
CA ILE A 54 5.63 -2.18 -13.29
C ILE A 54 4.10 -2.22 -13.35
N VAL A 55 3.47 -1.88 -12.23
CA VAL A 55 2.02 -1.76 -12.11
C VAL A 55 1.69 -0.38 -11.55
N ASP A 56 0.62 0.23 -12.04
CA ASP A 56 0.14 1.50 -11.52
C ASP A 56 -0.89 1.24 -10.42
N VAL A 57 -0.62 1.78 -9.23
CA VAL A 57 -1.48 1.61 -8.05
C VAL A 57 -1.76 2.95 -7.39
N TRP A 58 -2.66 2.97 -6.44
CA TRP A 58 -2.96 4.14 -5.61
C TRP A 58 -2.33 3.98 -4.23
N ILE A 59 -1.37 4.84 -3.85
CA ILE A 59 -0.92 4.89 -2.46
C ILE A 59 -1.97 5.60 -1.63
N VAL A 60 -2.42 4.97 -0.55
CA VAL A 60 -3.49 5.49 0.33
C VAL A 60 -3.02 5.77 1.75
N LEU A 61 -1.93 5.14 2.19
CA LEU A 61 -1.34 5.33 3.52
C LEU A 61 0.19 5.28 3.44
N LYS A 62 0.83 6.14 4.23
CA LYS A 62 2.26 6.08 4.52
C LYS A 62 2.46 5.90 6.02
N GLU A 63 3.21 4.89 6.42
CA GLU A 63 3.54 4.67 7.84
C GLU A 63 4.32 5.86 8.41
N LEU A 64 5.34 6.31 7.67
CA LEU A 64 6.15 7.48 8.00
C LEU A 64 5.87 8.61 7.00
N PRO A 65 5.70 9.87 7.46
CA PRO A 65 5.51 11.01 6.56
C PRO A 65 6.68 11.17 5.58
N GLU A 66 7.89 10.85 6.03
CA GLU A 66 9.13 10.87 5.27
C GLU A 66 9.88 9.54 5.45
N GLY A 67 10.49 9.01 4.38
CA GLY A 67 11.45 7.91 4.46
C GLY A 67 10.92 6.51 4.11
N ASP A 68 11.48 5.52 4.81
CA ASP A 68 11.59 4.11 4.40
C ASP A 68 10.57 3.16 5.09
N GLY A 69 9.46 3.72 5.61
CA GLY A 69 8.37 2.95 6.18
C GLY A 69 7.52 2.22 5.13
N TYR A 70 6.58 1.41 5.59
CA TYR A 70 5.64 0.72 4.70
C TYR A 70 4.61 1.68 4.09
N LEU A 71 4.12 1.27 2.93
CA LEU A 71 3.06 1.91 2.15
C LEU A 71 1.88 0.94 2.05
N ILE A 72 0.65 1.44 2.27
CA ILE A 72 -0.54 0.72 1.82
C ILE A 72 -0.94 1.26 0.47
N PHE A 73 -1.12 0.37 -0.50
CA PHE A 73 -1.61 0.69 -1.82
C PHE A 73 -2.94 -0.02 -2.12
N TYR A 74 -3.68 0.50 -3.09
CA TYR A 74 -4.82 -0.13 -3.75
C TYR A 74 -4.51 -0.35 -5.22
N ASP A 75 -4.61 -1.60 -5.68
CA ASP A 75 -4.50 -2.00 -7.08
C ASP A 75 -5.91 -2.13 -7.66
N GLU A 76 -6.24 -1.23 -8.59
CA GLU A 76 -7.56 -1.17 -9.24
C GLU A 76 -7.81 -2.39 -10.13
N ASP A 77 -6.80 -2.84 -10.87
CA ASP A 77 -6.92 -3.98 -11.80
C ASP A 77 -7.24 -5.28 -11.05
N ARG A 78 -6.72 -5.41 -9.83
CA ARG A 78 -6.98 -6.56 -8.96
C ARG A 78 -8.13 -6.35 -7.99
N ASN A 79 -8.58 -5.11 -7.82
CA ASN A 79 -9.48 -4.69 -6.75
C ASN A 79 -9.00 -5.17 -5.37
N GLN A 80 -7.73 -4.92 -5.05
CA GLN A 80 -7.09 -5.41 -3.82
C GLN A 80 -6.16 -4.38 -3.20
N PHE A 81 -6.07 -4.42 -1.86
CA PHE A 81 -5.06 -3.69 -1.13
C PHE A 81 -3.82 -4.54 -0.87
N GLY A 82 -2.69 -3.87 -0.69
CA GLY A 82 -1.42 -4.51 -0.36
C GLY A 82 -0.43 -3.60 0.35
N LEU A 83 0.71 -4.20 0.69
CA LEU A 83 1.86 -3.50 1.29
C LEU A 83 2.99 -3.38 0.28
N ALA A 84 3.64 -2.22 0.30
CA ALA A 84 4.88 -1.99 -0.42
C ALA A 84 5.92 -1.33 0.49
N SER A 85 7.18 -1.46 0.12
CA SER A 85 8.31 -0.78 0.77
C SER A 85 9.21 -0.16 -0.29
N LYS A 86 10.23 0.57 0.12
CA LYS A 86 11.18 1.22 -0.81
C LYS A 86 11.93 0.24 -1.72
N GLY A 87 12.06 -1.03 -1.34
CA GLY A 87 12.87 -2.00 -2.07
C GLY A 87 14.37 -1.83 -1.84
N PHE A 88 15.18 -2.26 -2.79
CA PHE A 88 16.65 -2.14 -2.75
C PHE A 88 17.12 -0.80 -3.33
N PRO A 89 18.36 -0.35 -3.05
CA PRO A 89 18.88 0.94 -3.52
C PRO A 89 18.81 1.17 -5.04
N GLU A 90 18.87 0.10 -5.84
CA GLU A 90 18.78 0.13 -7.30
C GLU A 90 17.33 0.16 -7.83
N ASP A 91 16.33 -0.11 -6.99
CA ASP A 91 14.93 -0.12 -7.37
C ASP A 91 14.43 1.32 -7.58
N ARG A 92 13.90 1.59 -8.78
CA ARG A 92 13.44 2.94 -9.17
C ARG A 92 12.08 3.32 -8.58
N TYR A 93 11.33 2.33 -8.12
CA TYR A 93 9.99 2.48 -7.57
C TYR A 93 9.84 1.60 -6.32
N PRO A 94 8.89 1.90 -5.43
CA PRO A 94 8.56 1.01 -4.32
C PRO A 94 8.22 -0.40 -4.82
N VAL A 95 8.58 -1.40 -4.03
CA VAL A 95 8.38 -2.81 -4.34
C VAL A 95 7.22 -3.37 -3.53
N ILE A 96 6.28 -4.02 -4.23
CA ILE A 96 5.16 -4.70 -3.59
C ILE A 96 5.70 -5.85 -2.74
N SER A 97 5.40 -5.79 -1.45
CA SER A 97 5.71 -6.82 -0.46
C SER A 97 4.64 -7.91 -0.41
N GLY A 98 3.38 -7.59 -0.72
CA GLY A 98 2.30 -8.56 -0.85
C GLY A 98 0.92 -7.94 -1.01
N TYR A 99 -0.04 -8.75 -1.47
CA TYR A 99 -1.46 -8.40 -1.52
C TYR A 99 -2.17 -9.01 -0.31
N TYR A 100 -2.98 -8.20 0.37
CA TYR A 100 -3.67 -8.54 1.61
C TYR A 100 -5.20 -8.56 1.43
N GLY A 101 -5.68 -8.24 0.22
CA GLY A 101 -7.09 -8.24 -0.14
C GLY A 101 -7.78 -6.94 0.26
N SER A 102 -7.81 -6.63 1.56
CA SER A 102 -8.53 -5.49 2.12
C SER A 102 -7.59 -4.47 2.77
N PHE A 103 -8.03 -3.21 2.89
CA PHE A 103 -7.24 -2.16 3.53
C PHE A 103 -6.95 -2.54 4.98
N TRP A 104 -7.95 -3.10 5.65
CA TRP A 104 -7.81 -3.51 7.04
C TRP A 104 -6.77 -4.60 7.25
N ASN A 105 -6.77 -5.62 6.38
CA ASN A 105 -5.79 -6.69 6.46
C ASN A 105 -4.38 -6.19 6.15
N ALA A 106 -4.22 -5.25 5.21
CA ALA A 106 -2.94 -4.60 4.95
C ALA A 106 -2.47 -3.81 6.18
N PHE A 107 -3.36 -3.03 6.80
CA PHE A 107 -3.07 -2.25 8.01
C PHE A 107 -2.65 -3.13 9.20
N LYS A 108 -3.34 -4.25 9.43
CA LYS A 108 -3.00 -5.19 10.51
C LYS A 108 -1.81 -6.09 10.20
N GLY A 109 -1.54 -6.34 8.93
CA GLY A 109 -0.41 -7.17 8.45
C GLY A 109 0.91 -6.42 8.36
N MET A 110 0.90 -5.11 8.62
CA MET A 110 2.05 -4.24 8.76
C MET A 110 2.59 -4.32 10.19
#